data_AF-A0A960T0Y7-F1
#
_entry.id   AF-A0A960T0Y7-F1
#
_cell.length_a   1.000
_cell.length_b   1.000
_cell.length_c   1.000
_cell.angle_alpha   90.00
_cell.angle_beta   90.00
_cell.angle_gamma   90.00
#
_symmetry.space_group_name_H-M   'P 1'
#
loop_
_entity.id
_entity.type
_entity.pdbx_description
1 polymer ?
#
loop_
_entity_poly.entity_id
_entity_poly.type
_entity_poly.pdbx_seq_one_letter_code
_entity_poly.pdbx_strand_id
1 'polypeptide(L)'
;GSWGGPTRTKGLNIYAPLPGAHHAFRAGTTGLALAGMIDAADPRPEARASIDRAAVWAAAELPKLRRADQTTTYNVWGHAYGLRALTRLYQNAGAPAEKETWKRLAAQQIELADRYEEVNGGWGYLDLYDDVTTKRPSGLPTSFTTATVLLAMHEASETMGLELDPKLVKHALRGIRMQQTPDFSYTYSFPHRNYPRSDINRPAGSLARSQACNACLRAFGDGKVTDEVLTTWLDRFIAREGFLSNVRKRPVPHEGQFRIAGYFYYYGIYYFTESARLLPEEKHAGYARQLAAIILEKQESDGSWWDYPLYDYHQPYGTGYALMALAWCRDAMKGS
;
A
#
# COMPACT_ATOMS: atom_id res chain seq x y z
N GLY A 1 12.34 15.45 -8.89
CA GLY A 1 11.34 14.47 -9.35
C GLY A 1 11.03 13.41 -8.30
N SER A 2 11.26 13.68 -7.02
CA SER A 2 10.89 12.75 -5.95
C SER A 2 10.45 13.57 -4.74
N TRP A 3 9.77 12.90 -3.82
CA TRP A 3 9.18 13.55 -2.66
C TRP A 3 9.73 12.96 -1.35
N GLY A 4 9.98 13.87 -0.41
CA GLY A 4 10.44 13.58 0.94
C GLY A 4 11.92 13.23 1.09
N GLY A 5 12.36 13.20 2.33
CA GLY A 5 13.74 12.95 2.72
C GLY A 5 13.92 12.56 4.19
N PRO A 6 15.17 12.28 4.60
CA PRO A 6 15.51 11.84 5.96
C PRO A 6 15.42 12.95 7.03
N THR A 7 14.92 14.13 6.67
CA THR A 7 14.79 15.29 7.56
C THR A 7 13.48 15.24 8.35
N ARG A 8 13.19 16.30 9.14
CA ARG A 8 12.00 16.38 10.02
C ARG A 8 11.86 15.17 10.94
N THR A 9 12.99 14.84 11.58
CA THR A 9 13.08 13.76 12.56
C THR A 9 12.29 14.10 13.81
N LYS A 10 11.78 13.07 14.47
CA LYS A 10 11.26 13.11 15.85
C LYS A 10 12.18 12.25 16.72
N GLY A 11 12.28 12.52 18.02
CA GLY A 11 13.16 11.73 18.91
C GLY A 11 12.93 10.20 18.81
N LEU A 12 11.70 9.79 18.48
CA LEU A 12 11.31 8.40 18.25
C LEU A 12 11.11 8.08 16.76
N ASN A 13 12.15 8.19 15.93
CA ASN A 13 12.04 7.84 14.52
C ASN A 13 11.84 6.33 14.31
N ILE A 14 11.19 5.96 13.21
CA ILE A 14 11.22 4.58 12.73
C ILE A 14 12.66 4.21 12.41
N TYR A 15 13.11 3.06 12.91
CA TYR A 15 14.42 2.53 12.60
C TYR A 15 14.64 2.42 11.08
N ALA A 16 15.68 3.07 10.56
CA ALA A 16 15.96 3.20 9.13
C ALA A 16 17.47 3.08 8.85
N PRO A 17 17.99 1.86 8.64
CA PRO A 17 19.41 1.66 8.35
C PRO A 17 19.83 2.35 7.04
N LEU A 18 20.95 3.07 7.10
CA LEU A 18 21.49 3.86 5.99
C LEU A 18 22.35 3.01 5.04
N PRO A 19 22.37 3.30 3.72
CA PRO A 19 21.51 4.28 3.03
C PRO A 19 20.17 3.70 2.56
N GLY A 20 20.03 2.36 2.51
CA GLY A 20 18.96 1.70 1.75
C GLY A 20 17.54 1.93 2.27
N ALA A 21 17.34 2.12 3.59
CA ALA A 21 15.99 2.31 4.13
C ALA A 21 15.38 3.64 3.66
N HIS A 22 16.19 4.70 3.60
CA HIS A 22 15.72 6.00 3.09
C HIS A 22 15.52 6.01 1.57
N HIS A 23 16.27 5.20 0.82
CA HIS A 23 15.97 4.97 -0.59
C HIS A 23 14.61 4.28 -0.75
N ALA A 24 14.32 3.25 0.06
CA ALA A 24 13.04 2.58 0.07
C ALA A 24 11.87 3.50 0.42
N PHE A 25 11.99 4.30 1.49
CA PHE A 25 10.96 5.26 1.88
C PHE A 25 10.73 6.31 0.79
N ARG A 26 11.79 6.85 0.18
CA ARG A 26 11.67 7.81 -0.92
C ARG A 26 11.01 7.20 -2.15
N ALA A 27 11.37 5.97 -2.51
CA ALA A 27 10.77 5.27 -3.64
C ALA A 27 9.28 5.00 -3.42
N GLY A 28 8.89 4.46 -2.26
CA GLY A 28 7.48 4.21 -1.93
C GLY A 28 6.65 5.49 -1.87
N THR A 29 7.18 6.52 -1.21
CA THR A 29 6.55 7.84 -1.11
C THR A 29 6.37 8.49 -2.48
N THR A 30 7.41 8.43 -3.32
CA THR A 30 7.37 8.98 -4.67
C THR A 30 6.40 8.20 -5.56
N GLY A 31 6.33 6.87 -5.43
CA GLY A 31 5.36 6.04 -6.14
C GLY A 31 3.92 6.40 -5.77
N LEU A 32 3.62 6.55 -4.47
CA LEU A 32 2.30 6.98 -4.00
C LEU A 32 1.92 8.38 -4.50
N ALA A 33 2.81 9.35 -4.34
CA ALA A 33 2.58 10.72 -4.78
C ALA A 33 2.39 10.80 -6.30
N LEU A 34 3.20 10.07 -7.08
CA LEU A 34 3.09 10.03 -8.53
C LEU A 34 1.77 9.39 -8.99
N ALA A 35 1.39 8.25 -8.41
CA ALA A 35 0.11 7.60 -8.71
C ALA A 35 -1.07 8.52 -8.39
N GLY A 36 -1.08 9.14 -7.20
CA GLY A 36 -2.13 10.09 -6.81
C GLY A 36 -2.20 11.32 -7.70
N MET A 37 -1.06 11.90 -8.10
CA MET A 37 -1.02 13.05 -9.02
C MET A 37 -1.58 12.70 -10.41
N ILE A 38 -1.30 11.49 -10.91
CA ILE A 38 -1.84 11.03 -12.19
C ILE A 38 -3.36 10.82 -12.07
N ASP A 39 -3.82 10.11 -11.05
CA ASP A 39 -5.25 9.79 -10.86
C ASP A 39 -6.09 11.07 -10.59
N ALA A 40 -5.49 12.07 -9.95
CA ALA A 40 -6.13 13.37 -9.71
C ALA A 40 -6.50 14.09 -11.02
N ALA A 41 -5.76 13.85 -12.11
CA ALA A 41 -5.99 14.45 -13.43
C ALA A 41 -6.05 15.99 -13.41
N ASP A 42 -5.15 16.61 -12.64
CA ASP A 42 -5.05 18.07 -12.56
C ASP A 42 -4.55 18.66 -13.89
N PRO A 43 -5.29 19.60 -14.51
CA PRO A 43 -4.94 20.12 -15.83
C PRO A 43 -3.80 21.16 -15.80
N ARG A 44 -3.37 21.61 -14.61
CA ARG A 44 -2.36 22.66 -14.48
C ARG A 44 -0.99 22.21 -14.99
N PRO A 45 -0.25 23.04 -15.73
CA PRO A 45 1.04 22.66 -16.31
C PRO A 45 2.09 22.29 -15.24
N GLU A 46 2.02 22.84 -14.04
CA GLU A 46 2.91 22.52 -12.93
C GLU A 46 2.71 21.09 -12.42
N ALA A 47 1.47 20.59 -12.44
CA ALA A 47 1.15 19.22 -12.08
C ALA A 47 1.76 18.26 -13.12
N ARG A 48 1.55 18.56 -14.42
CA ARG A 48 2.14 17.78 -15.51
C ARG A 48 3.66 17.75 -15.46
N ALA A 49 4.30 18.92 -15.31
CA ALA A 49 5.75 19.02 -15.20
C ALA A 49 6.30 18.26 -13.98
N SER A 50 5.54 18.19 -12.89
CA SER A 50 5.93 17.40 -11.71
C SER A 50 5.84 15.90 -11.96
N ILE A 51 4.79 15.44 -12.66
CA ILE A 51 4.64 14.04 -13.11
C ILE A 51 5.80 13.65 -14.03
N ASP A 52 6.13 14.48 -15.02
CA ASP A 52 7.21 14.17 -15.98
C ASP A 52 8.57 14.06 -15.27
N ARG A 53 8.89 14.98 -14.34
CA ARG A 53 10.12 14.90 -13.52
C ARG A 53 10.14 13.66 -12.63
N ALA A 54 8.98 13.18 -12.18
CA ALA A 54 8.88 12.00 -11.34
C ALA A 54 8.97 10.70 -12.11
N ALA A 55 8.45 10.65 -13.34
CA ALA A 55 8.64 9.54 -14.26
C ALA A 55 10.14 9.33 -14.58
N VAL A 56 10.87 10.41 -14.85
CA VAL A 56 12.34 10.38 -15.06
C VAL A 56 13.07 9.85 -13.83
N TRP A 57 12.70 10.33 -12.64
CA TRP A 57 13.31 9.85 -11.39
C TRP A 57 13.01 8.38 -11.13
N ALA A 58 11.77 7.93 -11.33
CA ALA A 58 11.37 6.55 -11.14
C ALA A 58 12.13 5.60 -12.08
N ALA A 59 12.26 5.99 -13.36
CA ALA A 59 13.04 5.24 -14.34
C ALA A 59 14.52 5.07 -13.93
N ALA A 60 15.11 6.11 -13.32
CA ALA A 60 16.49 6.10 -12.90
C ALA A 60 16.75 5.34 -11.58
N GLU A 61 15.82 5.41 -10.61
CA GLU A 61 16.07 4.97 -9.24
C GLU A 61 15.45 3.61 -8.88
N LEU A 62 14.28 3.27 -9.42
CA LEU A 62 13.65 1.97 -9.15
C LEU A 62 14.55 0.75 -9.49
N PRO A 63 15.34 0.74 -10.59
CA PRO A 63 16.27 -0.36 -10.86
C PRO A 63 17.34 -0.58 -9.77
N LYS A 64 17.65 0.46 -9.01
CA LYS A 64 18.69 0.50 -7.96
C LYS A 64 18.14 0.15 -6.57
N LEU A 65 16.83 -0.01 -6.43
CA LEU A 65 16.18 -0.23 -5.15
C LEU A 65 16.51 -1.63 -4.58
N ARG A 66 17.15 -1.68 -3.41
CA ARG A 66 17.59 -2.90 -2.70
C ARG A 66 17.29 -2.77 -1.20
N ARG A 67 17.28 -3.89 -0.48
CA ARG A 67 17.29 -3.87 1.00
C ARG A 67 18.56 -3.18 1.51
N ALA A 68 18.46 -2.48 2.64
CA ALA A 68 19.59 -1.73 3.20
C ALA A 68 20.68 -2.66 3.74
N ASP A 69 20.24 -3.58 4.58
CA ASP A 69 21.02 -4.65 5.20
C ASP A 69 20.05 -5.83 5.47
N GLN A 70 20.46 -6.79 6.29
CA GLN A 70 19.66 -7.96 6.62
C GLN A 70 18.49 -7.64 7.56
N THR A 71 18.50 -6.49 8.24
CA THR A 71 17.55 -6.19 9.33
C THR A 71 16.19 -5.67 8.84
N THR A 72 16.16 -5.14 7.63
CA THR A 72 14.95 -4.50 7.07
C THR A 72 14.79 -4.79 5.59
N THR A 73 13.55 -4.96 5.18
CA THR A 73 13.13 -5.15 3.78
C THR A 73 12.16 -4.06 3.36
N TYR A 74 12.33 -2.82 3.87
CA TYR A 74 11.46 -1.68 3.53
C TYR A 74 11.31 -1.42 2.03
N ASN A 75 12.28 -1.85 1.22
CA ASN A 75 12.25 -1.75 -0.23
C ASN A 75 11.02 -2.43 -0.86
N VAL A 76 10.37 -3.39 -0.18
CA VAL A 76 9.11 -3.99 -0.64
C VAL A 76 8.00 -2.95 -0.85
N TRP A 77 7.93 -1.92 -0.01
CA TRP A 77 6.98 -0.81 -0.17
C TRP A 77 7.33 0.05 -1.38
N GLY A 78 8.62 0.26 -1.63
CA GLY A 78 9.10 0.96 -2.81
C GLY A 78 8.80 0.21 -4.10
N HIS A 79 8.95 -1.11 -4.12
CA HIS A 79 8.56 -1.94 -5.26
C HIS A 79 7.05 -1.91 -5.48
N ALA A 80 6.24 -2.10 -4.43
CA ALA A 80 4.78 -2.13 -4.54
C ALA A 80 4.20 -0.80 -5.06
N TYR A 81 4.56 0.32 -4.43
CA TYR A 81 4.04 1.63 -4.87
C TYR A 81 4.74 2.17 -6.12
N GLY A 82 5.96 1.72 -6.40
CA GLY A 82 6.60 1.90 -7.70
C GLY A 82 5.78 1.24 -8.81
N LEU A 83 5.36 -0.02 -8.64
CA LEU A 83 4.49 -0.73 -9.59
C LEU A 83 3.15 -0.01 -9.81
N ARG A 84 2.53 0.49 -8.73
CA ARG A 84 1.32 1.33 -8.85
C ARG A 84 1.58 2.53 -9.76
N ALA A 85 2.65 3.29 -9.54
CA ALA A 85 2.98 4.43 -10.39
C ALA A 85 3.30 4.04 -11.85
N LEU A 86 4.08 2.98 -12.06
CA LEU A 86 4.46 2.49 -13.38
C LEU A 86 3.24 2.07 -14.21
N THR A 87 2.23 1.50 -13.56
CA THR A 87 0.96 1.14 -14.21
C THR A 87 0.25 2.37 -14.77
N ARG A 88 0.17 3.46 -13.98
CA ARG A 88 -0.42 4.73 -14.44
C ARG A 88 0.39 5.36 -15.57
N LEU A 89 1.73 5.34 -15.46
CA LEU A 89 2.62 5.85 -16.52
C LEU A 89 2.43 5.07 -17.83
N TYR A 90 2.29 3.75 -17.76
CA TYR A 90 2.00 2.91 -18.92
C TYR A 90 0.65 3.22 -19.57
N GLN A 91 -0.40 3.44 -18.77
CA GLN A 91 -1.72 3.80 -19.28
C GLN A 91 -1.69 5.18 -19.98
N ASN A 92 -0.95 6.13 -19.43
CA ASN A 92 -0.81 7.48 -19.97
C ASN A 92 0.21 7.61 -21.12
N ALA A 93 1.05 6.60 -21.34
CA ALA A 93 2.04 6.61 -22.40
C ALA A 93 1.37 6.60 -23.78
N GLY A 94 1.70 7.59 -24.60
CA GLY A 94 1.13 7.74 -25.94
C GLY A 94 1.83 6.86 -26.99
N ALA A 95 3.13 6.63 -26.83
CA ALA A 95 3.93 5.87 -27.79
C ALA A 95 4.12 4.41 -27.37
N PRO A 96 4.07 3.43 -28.30
CA PRO A 96 4.35 2.04 -27.99
C PRO A 96 5.72 1.80 -27.34
N ALA A 97 6.76 2.54 -27.75
CA ALA A 97 8.10 2.44 -27.17
C ALA A 97 8.16 2.89 -25.69
N GLU A 98 7.34 3.88 -25.33
CA GLU A 98 7.22 4.35 -23.95
C GLU A 98 6.48 3.32 -23.09
N LYS A 99 5.37 2.76 -23.61
CA LYS A 99 4.67 1.63 -22.97
C LYS A 99 5.61 0.45 -22.70
N GLU A 100 6.42 0.06 -23.67
CA GLU A 100 7.38 -1.03 -23.51
C GLU A 100 8.46 -0.72 -22.45
N THR A 101 8.86 0.55 -22.33
CA THR A 101 9.79 0.99 -21.28
C THR A 101 9.20 0.78 -19.89
N TRP A 102 7.95 1.22 -19.68
CA TRP A 102 7.27 1.06 -18.39
C TRP A 102 6.97 -0.41 -18.07
N LYS A 103 6.57 -1.19 -19.07
CA LYS A 103 6.34 -2.64 -18.91
C LYS A 103 7.61 -3.37 -18.48
N ARG A 104 8.75 -3.10 -19.13
CA ARG A 104 10.04 -3.70 -18.77
C ARG A 104 10.49 -3.32 -17.37
N LEU A 105 10.32 -2.06 -16.99
CA LEU A 105 10.66 -1.60 -15.65
C LEU A 105 9.76 -2.25 -14.59
N ALA A 106 8.46 -2.39 -14.86
CA ALA A 106 7.53 -3.10 -13.98
C ALA A 106 7.90 -4.57 -13.81
N ALA A 107 8.23 -5.28 -14.91
CA ALA A 107 8.73 -6.66 -14.85
C ALA A 107 9.97 -6.78 -13.95
N GLN A 108 10.92 -5.84 -14.07
CA GLN A 108 12.09 -5.79 -13.21
C GLN A 108 11.72 -5.55 -11.73
N GLN A 109 10.74 -4.69 -11.43
CA GLN A 109 10.30 -4.48 -10.05
C GLN A 109 9.65 -5.73 -9.44
N ILE A 110 8.92 -6.52 -10.23
CA ILE A 110 8.37 -7.82 -9.80
C ILE A 110 9.51 -8.78 -9.47
N GLU A 111 10.50 -8.90 -10.35
CA GLU A 111 11.68 -9.76 -10.13
C GLU A 111 12.47 -9.33 -8.87
N LEU A 112 12.65 -8.02 -8.67
CA LEU A 112 13.34 -7.51 -7.48
C LEU A 112 12.55 -7.77 -6.20
N ALA A 113 11.23 -7.61 -6.23
CA ALA A 113 10.37 -7.92 -5.09
C ALA A 113 10.41 -9.41 -4.74
N ASP A 114 10.36 -10.30 -5.75
CA ASP A 114 10.48 -11.75 -5.55
C ASP A 114 11.74 -12.11 -4.75
N ARG A 115 12.90 -11.52 -5.05
CA ARG A 115 14.14 -11.81 -4.31
C ARG A 115 14.05 -11.65 -2.79
N TYR A 116 13.06 -10.88 -2.30
CA TYR A 116 12.83 -10.61 -0.88
C TYR A 116 11.56 -11.25 -0.32
N GLU A 117 10.92 -12.17 -1.04
CA GLU A 117 9.88 -13.01 -0.42
C GLU A 117 10.49 -13.79 0.75
N GLU A 118 9.78 -13.82 1.87
CA GLU A 118 10.22 -14.46 3.09
C GLU A 118 9.90 -15.96 3.09
N VAL A 119 10.67 -16.72 3.88
CA VAL A 119 10.57 -18.19 3.94
C VAL A 119 9.18 -18.71 4.32
N ASN A 120 8.40 -17.92 5.05
CA ASN A 120 7.03 -18.25 5.49
C ASN A 120 5.94 -17.81 4.50
N GLY A 121 6.34 -17.29 3.34
CA GLY A 121 5.46 -16.81 2.28
C GLY A 121 5.09 -15.35 2.46
N GLY A 122 5.22 -14.60 1.37
CA GLY A 122 4.91 -13.17 1.34
C GLY A 122 6.07 -12.28 1.80
N TRP A 123 5.74 -11.07 2.23
CA TRP A 123 6.72 -10.02 2.53
C TRP A 123 6.44 -9.35 3.87
N GLY A 124 7.49 -9.09 4.62
CA GLY A 124 7.52 -8.21 5.79
C GLY A 124 8.39 -6.99 5.51
N TYR A 125 8.77 -6.30 6.58
CA TYR A 125 9.67 -5.14 6.49
C TYR A 125 10.70 -5.09 7.62
N LEU A 126 10.62 -6.02 8.58
CA LEU A 126 11.58 -6.20 9.67
C LEU A 126 12.03 -7.66 9.73
N ASP A 127 13.32 -7.83 9.93
CA ASP A 127 13.99 -9.12 10.12
C ASP A 127 15.04 -8.95 11.24
N LEU A 128 14.54 -8.78 12.48
CA LEU A 128 15.32 -8.28 13.64
C LEU A 128 15.33 -9.23 14.84
N TYR A 129 14.65 -10.37 14.78
CA TYR A 129 14.20 -11.08 15.99
C TYR A 129 14.74 -12.50 16.16
N ASP A 130 15.41 -13.06 15.15
CA ASP A 130 15.89 -14.45 15.16
C ASP A 130 17.41 -14.59 14.96
N ASP A 131 18.13 -13.49 14.73
CA ASP A 131 19.56 -13.45 14.39
C ASP A 131 19.95 -14.32 13.18
N VAL A 132 18.99 -14.67 12.32
CA VAL A 132 19.22 -15.49 11.12
C VAL A 132 19.50 -14.57 9.93
N THR A 133 20.54 -14.88 9.17
CA THR A 133 20.87 -14.14 7.94
C THR A 133 20.86 -15.05 6.73
N THR A 134 19.79 -14.96 5.94
CA THR A 134 19.58 -15.78 4.74
C THR A 134 19.40 -14.93 3.49
N LYS A 135 19.56 -15.58 2.32
CA LYS A 135 19.37 -14.93 1.02
C LYS A 135 17.92 -14.44 0.85
N ARG A 136 16.96 -15.34 1.08
CA ARG A 136 15.54 -15.00 1.27
C ARG A 136 15.37 -14.66 2.75
N PRO A 137 14.75 -13.53 3.13
CA PRO A 137 14.63 -13.14 4.54
C PRO A 137 13.88 -14.18 5.38
N SER A 138 14.26 -14.33 6.64
CA SER A 138 13.58 -15.22 7.61
C SER A 138 12.54 -14.50 8.45
N GLY A 139 12.46 -13.18 8.30
CA GLY A 139 11.75 -12.25 9.17
C GLY A 139 10.26 -12.46 9.40
N LEU A 140 9.55 -11.34 9.52
CA LEU A 140 8.15 -11.31 9.93
C LEU A 140 7.24 -10.91 8.77
N PRO A 141 6.81 -11.84 7.89
CA PRO A 141 5.95 -11.46 6.80
C PRO A 141 4.63 -11.00 7.39
N THR A 142 4.16 -9.86 6.91
CA THR A 142 2.91 -9.27 7.39
C THR A 142 1.81 -9.50 6.38
N SER A 143 0.58 -9.73 6.86
CA SER A 143 -0.55 -10.01 5.99
C SER A 143 -0.77 -8.88 4.97
N PHE A 144 -0.61 -7.64 5.43
CA PHE A 144 -0.94 -6.42 4.70
C PHE A 144 0.18 -5.98 3.76
N THR A 145 1.46 -6.11 4.12
CA THR A 145 2.55 -5.89 3.18
C THR A 145 2.48 -6.91 2.05
N THR A 146 2.21 -8.18 2.38
CA THR A 146 2.01 -9.22 1.36
C THR A 146 0.87 -8.90 0.42
N ALA A 147 -0.30 -8.51 0.97
CA ALA A 147 -1.45 -8.10 0.18
C ALA A 147 -1.15 -6.87 -0.70
N THR A 148 -0.42 -5.89 -0.16
CA THR A 148 -0.01 -4.69 -0.90
C THR A 148 0.85 -5.04 -2.11
N VAL A 149 1.88 -5.88 -1.93
CA VAL A 149 2.78 -6.30 -3.01
C VAL A 149 1.99 -7.07 -4.07
N LEU A 150 1.19 -8.05 -3.67
CA LEU A 150 0.40 -8.87 -4.59
C LEU A 150 -0.63 -8.05 -5.37
N LEU A 151 -1.33 -7.10 -4.75
CA LEU A 151 -2.28 -6.24 -5.46
C LEU A 151 -1.58 -5.34 -6.48
N ALA A 152 -0.38 -4.82 -6.18
CA ALA A 152 0.40 -4.05 -7.15
C ALA A 152 0.89 -4.90 -8.32
N MET A 153 1.32 -6.15 -8.06
CA MET A 153 1.68 -7.12 -9.09
C MET A 153 0.46 -7.51 -9.96
N HIS A 154 -0.69 -7.72 -9.33
CA HIS A 154 -1.94 -8.04 -10.01
C HIS A 154 -2.36 -6.93 -10.96
N GLU A 155 -2.37 -5.67 -10.49
CA GLU A 155 -2.71 -4.54 -11.34
C GLU A 155 -1.75 -4.39 -12.54
N ALA A 156 -0.44 -4.58 -12.31
CA ALA A 156 0.56 -4.55 -13.37
C ALA A 156 0.38 -5.71 -14.36
N SER A 157 0.05 -6.92 -13.88
CA SER A 157 -0.29 -8.09 -14.71
C SER A 157 -1.47 -7.77 -15.62
N GLU A 158 -2.60 -7.33 -15.05
CA GLU A 158 -3.82 -7.05 -15.81
C GLU A 158 -3.65 -5.89 -16.80
N THR A 159 -2.91 -4.85 -16.41
CA THR A 159 -2.78 -3.63 -17.22
C THR A 159 -1.72 -3.76 -18.30
N MET A 160 -0.61 -4.43 -18.00
CA MET A 160 0.57 -4.48 -18.88
C MET A 160 0.76 -5.86 -19.54
N GLY A 161 -0.02 -6.88 -19.16
CA GLY A 161 0.16 -8.25 -19.63
C GLY A 161 1.51 -8.83 -19.18
N LEU A 162 1.82 -8.71 -17.89
CA LEU A 162 3.00 -9.29 -17.26
C LEU A 162 2.66 -10.63 -16.62
N GLU A 163 3.46 -11.65 -16.87
CA GLU A 163 3.29 -12.95 -16.23
C GLU A 163 3.85 -12.94 -14.80
N LEU A 164 3.05 -13.44 -13.85
CA LEU A 164 3.47 -13.63 -12.46
C LEU A 164 3.87 -15.09 -12.24
N ASP A 165 4.95 -15.34 -11.50
CA ASP A 165 5.34 -16.71 -11.14
C ASP A 165 4.24 -17.35 -10.28
N PRO A 166 3.57 -18.42 -10.77
CA PRO A 166 2.49 -19.06 -10.03
C PRO A 166 2.95 -19.67 -8.71
N LYS A 167 4.22 -20.04 -8.56
CA LYS A 167 4.77 -20.57 -7.29
C LYS A 167 4.85 -19.46 -6.25
N LEU A 168 5.39 -18.30 -6.63
CA LEU A 168 5.46 -17.10 -5.79
C LEU A 168 4.06 -16.67 -5.35
N VAL A 169 3.14 -16.50 -6.30
CA VAL A 169 1.75 -16.08 -6.03
C VAL A 169 1.07 -17.06 -5.08
N LYS A 170 1.15 -18.37 -5.36
CA LYS A 170 0.55 -19.40 -4.50
C LYS A 170 1.12 -19.38 -3.08
N HIS A 171 2.43 -19.20 -2.94
CA HIS A 171 3.11 -19.19 -1.65
C HIS A 171 2.73 -17.96 -0.82
N ALA A 172 2.78 -16.77 -1.43
CA ALA A 172 2.39 -15.52 -0.79
C ALA A 172 0.90 -15.49 -0.38
N LEU A 173 -0.01 -15.97 -1.24
CA LEU A 173 -1.44 -16.09 -0.89
C LEU A 173 -1.67 -17.07 0.26
N ARG A 174 -0.89 -18.17 0.34
CA ARG A 174 -0.93 -19.07 1.49
C ARG A 174 -0.46 -18.36 2.76
N GLY A 175 0.56 -17.50 2.68
CA GLY A 175 1.03 -16.66 3.79
C GLY A 175 -0.05 -15.72 4.33
N ILE A 176 -0.86 -15.10 3.45
CA ILE A 176 -2.03 -14.29 3.85
C ILE A 176 -3.09 -15.16 4.53
N ARG A 177 -3.44 -16.32 3.94
CA ARG A 177 -4.46 -17.23 4.51
C ARG A 177 -4.07 -17.78 5.88
N MET A 178 -2.79 -18.06 6.12
CA MET A 178 -2.30 -18.49 7.44
C MET A 178 -2.44 -17.41 8.53
N GLN A 179 -2.61 -16.14 8.13
CA GLN A 179 -2.83 -15.00 9.01
C GLN A 179 -4.31 -14.57 9.05
N GLN A 180 -5.20 -15.24 8.33
CA GLN A 180 -6.63 -14.96 8.30
C GLN A 180 -7.35 -15.64 9.48
N THR A 181 -8.27 -14.92 10.10
CA THR A 181 -9.16 -15.44 11.15
C THR A 181 -10.58 -15.68 10.59
N PRO A 182 -11.44 -16.47 11.27
CA PRO A 182 -12.76 -16.84 10.73
C PRO A 182 -13.70 -15.67 10.41
N ASP A 183 -13.51 -14.49 11.03
CA ASP A 183 -14.32 -13.29 10.77
C ASP A 183 -13.74 -12.40 9.65
N PHE A 184 -12.79 -12.94 8.88
CA PHE A 184 -12.04 -12.26 7.83
C PHE A 184 -11.20 -11.07 8.35
N SER A 185 -10.87 -11.05 9.64
CA SER A 185 -9.77 -10.22 10.14
C SER A 185 -8.44 -10.90 9.86
N TYR A 186 -7.36 -10.11 9.81
CA TYR A 186 -6.01 -10.61 9.58
C TYR A 186 -5.07 -10.22 10.72
N THR A 187 -4.27 -11.18 11.17
CA THR A 187 -3.25 -10.95 12.18
C THR A 187 -2.12 -10.08 11.64
N TYR A 188 -1.46 -9.31 12.51
CA TYR A 188 -0.45 -8.32 12.10
C TYR A 188 0.72 -8.91 11.30
N SER A 189 1.33 -9.98 11.81
CA SER A 189 2.44 -10.68 11.15
C SER A 189 2.37 -12.18 11.40
N PHE A 190 3.20 -12.95 10.70
CA PHE A 190 3.11 -14.41 10.71
C PHE A 190 3.09 -15.03 12.11
N PRO A 191 3.94 -14.66 13.10
CA PRO A 191 3.83 -15.20 14.47
C PRO A 191 2.54 -14.83 15.21
N HIS A 192 1.89 -13.72 14.83
CA HIS A 192 0.65 -13.28 15.44
C HIS A 192 -0.53 -14.22 15.17
N ARG A 193 -0.41 -15.16 14.23
CA ARG A 193 -1.39 -16.24 14.01
C ARG A 193 -1.66 -17.07 15.27
N ASN A 194 -0.67 -17.15 16.18
CA ASN A 194 -0.80 -17.85 17.46
C ASN A 194 -1.53 -17.01 18.53
N TYR A 195 -1.82 -15.74 18.24
CA TYR A 195 -2.49 -14.80 19.13
C TYR A 195 -3.66 -14.06 18.42
N PRO A 196 -4.61 -14.78 17.80
CA PRO A 196 -5.56 -14.20 16.85
C PRO A 196 -6.54 -13.18 17.47
N ARG A 197 -6.61 -13.08 18.80
CA ARG A 197 -7.52 -12.16 19.53
C ARG A 197 -6.82 -11.12 20.39
N SER A 198 -5.49 -10.98 20.26
CA SER A 198 -4.78 -9.83 20.83
C SER A 198 -5.33 -8.54 20.22
N ASP A 199 -5.16 -7.41 20.92
CA ASP A 199 -5.78 -6.13 20.57
C ASP A 199 -5.57 -5.73 19.10
N ILE A 200 -4.35 -5.89 18.60
CA ILE A 200 -3.99 -5.58 17.20
C ILE A 200 -4.67 -6.49 16.17
N ASN A 201 -5.05 -7.71 16.58
CA ASN A 201 -5.62 -8.74 15.72
C ASN A 201 -7.15 -8.83 15.79
N ARG A 202 -7.79 -8.06 16.69
CA ARG A 202 -9.25 -7.93 16.71
C ARG A 202 -9.74 -7.18 15.46
N PRO A 203 -11.03 -7.32 15.08
CA PRO A 203 -11.57 -6.66 13.89
C PRO A 203 -11.27 -5.16 13.80
N ALA A 204 -11.35 -4.44 14.93
CA ALA A 204 -11.02 -3.02 14.97
C ALA A 204 -9.51 -2.74 14.76
N GLY A 205 -8.62 -3.56 15.33
CA GLY A 205 -7.16 -3.45 15.12
C GLY A 205 -6.71 -3.87 13.71
N SER A 206 -7.48 -4.74 13.07
CA SER A 206 -7.25 -5.23 11.71
C SER A 206 -7.97 -4.39 10.63
N LEU A 207 -8.68 -3.32 11.00
CA LEU A 207 -9.63 -2.62 10.13
C LEU A 207 -9.08 -2.22 8.77
N ALA A 208 -7.90 -1.58 8.75
CA ALA A 208 -7.23 -1.16 7.52
C ALA A 208 -6.60 -2.34 6.74
N ARG A 209 -6.00 -3.30 7.46
CA ARG A 209 -5.32 -4.45 6.85
C ARG A 209 -6.30 -5.43 6.22
N SER A 210 -7.49 -5.55 6.79
CA SER A 210 -8.53 -6.44 6.29
C SER A 210 -9.05 -6.00 4.94
N GLN A 211 -9.11 -4.68 4.66
CA GLN A 211 -9.41 -4.17 3.32
C GLN A 211 -8.39 -4.71 2.29
N ALA A 212 -7.10 -4.49 2.55
CA ALA A 212 -6.04 -4.92 1.64
C ALA A 212 -6.03 -6.45 1.43
N CYS A 213 -6.13 -7.22 2.51
CA CYS A 213 -6.04 -8.68 2.45
C CYS A 213 -7.27 -9.31 1.78
N ASN A 214 -8.49 -8.83 2.08
CA ASN A 214 -9.70 -9.31 1.41
C ASN A 214 -9.69 -8.95 -0.08
N ALA A 215 -9.34 -7.70 -0.44
CA ALA A 215 -9.20 -7.31 -1.84
C ALA A 215 -8.17 -8.18 -2.58
N CYS A 216 -7.02 -8.45 -1.96
CA CYS A 216 -5.99 -9.31 -2.53
C CYS A 216 -6.50 -10.73 -2.78
N LEU A 217 -7.09 -11.38 -1.77
CA LEU A 217 -7.59 -12.75 -1.93
C LEU A 217 -8.68 -12.81 -3.02
N ARG A 218 -9.60 -11.83 -3.05
CA ARG A 218 -10.65 -11.72 -4.07
C ARG A 218 -10.08 -11.54 -5.48
N ALA A 219 -9.12 -10.64 -5.65
CA ALA A 219 -8.48 -10.36 -6.95
C ALA A 219 -7.81 -11.61 -7.53
N PHE A 220 -7.19 -12.43 -6.68
CA PHE A 220 -6.60 -13.72 -7.07
C PHE A 220 -7.58 -14.90 -7.06
N GLY A 221 -8.90 -14.63 -7.12
CA GLY A 221 -9.93 -15.65 -7.34
C GLY A 221 -10.31 -16.49 -6.11
N ASP A 222 -10.02 -16.04 -4.88
CA ASP A 222 -10.51 -16.73 -3.68
C ASP A 222 -12.02 -16.54 -3.51
N GLY A 223 -12.80 -17.57 -3.86
CA GLY A 223 -14.26 -17.56 -3.74
C GLY A 223 -14.80 -17.48 -2.32
N LYS A 224 -13.97 -17.59 -1.27
CA LYS A 224 -14.40 -17.39 0.11
C LYS A 224 -14.59 -15.92 0.47
N VAL A 225 -13.89 -15.01 -0.22
CA VAL A 225 -14.12 -13.57 -0.07
C VAL A 225 -15.27 -13.20 -1.01
N THR A 226 -16.50 -13.25 -0.49
CA THR A 226 -17.71 -12.92 -1.25
C THR A 226 -17.97 -11.42 -1.24
N ASP A 227 -18.92 -10.98 -2.06
CA ASP A 227 -19.42 -9.60 -2.02
C ASP A 227 -19.95 -9.25 -0.63
N GLU A 228 -20.59 -10.19 0.08
CA GLU A 228 -21.03 -10.01 1.47
C GLU A 228 -19.85 -9.76 2.44
N VAL A 229 -18.74 -10.47 2.27
CA VAL A 229 -17.52 -10.24 3.07
C VAL A 229 -16.98 -8.84 2.81
N LEU A 230 -16.89 -8.43 1.55
CA LEU A 230 -16.41 -7.10 1.18
C LEU A 230 -17.35 -6.00 1.71
N THR A 231 -18.65 -6.09 1.46
CA THR A 231 -19.67 -5.17 2.00
C THR A 231 -19.56 -5.07 3.52
N THR A 232 -19.49 -6.19 4.23
CA THR A 232 -19.33 -6.21 5.70
C THR A 232 -18.10 -5.42 6.14
N TRP A 233 -16.98 -5.57 5.46
CA TRP A 233 -15.74 -4.89 5.83
C TRP A 233 -15.70 -3.42 5.42
N LEU A 234 -16.33 -3.03 4.31
CA LEU A 234 -16.51 -1.63 3.92
C LEU A 234 -17.42 -0.91 4.92
N ASP A 235 -18.56 -1.51 5.27
CA ASP A 235 -19.49 -0.95 6.25
C ASP A 235 -18.83 -0.81 7.63
N ARG A 236 -18.06 -1.82 8.06
CA ARG A 236 -17.25 -1.74 9.28
C ARG A 236 -16.22 -0.62 9.22
N PHE A 237 -15.57 -0.42 8.07
CA PHE A 237 -14.59 0.65 7.90
C PHE A 237 -15.25 2.00 8.12
N ILE A 238 -16.35 2.30 7.42
CA ILE A 238 -17.06 3.58 7.56
C ILE A 238 -17.55 3.77 9.00
N ALA A 239 -18.20 2.76 9.58
CA ALA A 239 -18.79 2.87 10.91
C ALA A 239 -17.75 2.97 12.04
N ARG A 240 -16.49 2.56 11.80
CA ARG A 240 -15.45 2.43 12.83
C ARG A 240 -14.14 3.10 12.48
N GLU A 241 -14.11 3.90 11.43
CA GLU A 241 -12.94 4.66 10.98
C GLU A 241 -12.35 5.50 12.13
N GLY A 242 -13.19 5.95 13.08
CA GLY A 242 -12.78 6.72 14.24
C GLY A 242 -11.65 6.07 15.06
N PHE A 243 -11.53 4.73 15.07
CA PHE A 243 -10.39 4.05 15.71
C PHE A 243 -9.06 4.31 14.98
N LEU A 244 -9.08 4.38 13.64
CA LEU A 244 -7.92 4.78 12.84
C LEU A 244 -7.65 6.28 12.99
N SER A 245 -8.71 7.10 12.96
CA SER A 245 -8.61 8.56 13.04
C SER A 245 -7.98 9.03 14.36
N ASN A 246 -8.35 8.39 15.47
CA ASN A 246 -7.90 8.71 16.81
C ASN A 246 -6.37 8.60 16.99
N VAL A 247 -5.71 7.74 16.21
CA VAL A 247 -4.26 7.52 16.29
C VAL A 247 -3.44 8.29 15.27
N ARG A 248 -4.08 9.11 14.43
CA ARG A 248 -3.38 9.96 13.49
C ARG A 248 -2.47 10.95 14.19
N LYS A 249 -1.35 11.25 13.53
CA LYS A 249 -0.31 12.21 13.93
C LYS A 249 0.37 11.89 15.27
N ARG A 250 -0.01 10.79 15.91
CA ARG A 250 0.62 10.29 17.13
C ARG A 250 2.06 9.86 16.84
N PRO A 251 3.03 10.22 17.70
CA PRO A 251 4.43 9.95 17.43
C PRO A 251 4.81 8.48 17.70
N VAL A 252 4.11 7.76 18.58
CA VAL A 252 4.43 6.37 18.94
C VAL A 252 3.50 5.41 18.18
N PRO A 253 4.03 4.45 17.41
CA PRO A 253 3.19 3.44 16.79
C PRO A 253 2.57 2.51 17.85
N HIS A 254 1.36 2.01 17.61
CA HIS A 254 0.68 1.03 18.47
C HIS A 254 0.35 1.49 19.91
N GLU A 255 0.32 2.79 20.18
CA GLU A 255 -0.06 3.35 21.49
C GLU A 255 -1.57 3.57 21.66
N GLY A 256 -2.34 3.55 20.56
CA GLY A 256 -3.78 3.74 20.60
C GLY A 256 -4.58 2.49 20.96
N GLN A 257 -5.89 2.67 21.06
CA GLN A 257 -6.83 1.55 21.23
C GLN A 257 -6.67 0.53 20.09
N PHE A 258 -6.81 -0.75 20.42
CA PHE A 258 -6.56 -1.86 19.48
C PHE A 258 -5.14 -1.87 18.90
N ARG A 259 -4.17 -1.20 19.53
CA ARG A 259 -2.77 -1.13 19.08
C ARG A 259 -2.67 -0.67 17.62
N ILE A 260 -3.55 0.23 17.18
CA ILE A 260 -3.49 0.80 15.83
C ILE A 260 -2.35 1.82 15.79
N ALA A 261 -1.59 1.84 14.69
CA ALA A 261 -0.58 2.85 14.42
C ALA A 261 -1.09 3.88 13.40
N GLY A 262 -0.66 5.14 13.54
CA GLY A 262 -1.15 6.26 12.72
C GLY A 262 -1.01 6.04 11.21
N TYR A 263 0.06 5.38 10.76
CA TYR A 263 0.36 5.13 9.34
C TYR A 263 -0.62 4.16 8.65
N PHE A 264 -1.62 3.60 9.37
CA PHE A 264 -2.68 2.78 8.78
C PHE A 264 -3.88 3.58 8.28
N TYR A 265 -3.96 4.88 8.58
CA TYR A 265 -5.16 5.66 8.30
C TYR A 265 -5.40 5.82 6.79
N TYR A 266 -4.49 6.48 6.08
CA TYR A 266 -4.63 6.66 4.63
C TYR A 266 -4.37 5.37 3.85
N TYR A 267 -3.55 4.46 4.41
CA TYR A 267 -3.44 3.09 3.91
C TYR A 267 -4.81 2.41 3.86
N GLY A 268 -5.57 2.45 4.96
CA GLY A 268 -6.90 1.86 5.04
C GLY A 268 -7.89 2.50 4.07
N ILE A 269 -7.85 3.83 3.93
CA ILE A 269 -8.67 4.58 2.98
C ILE A 269 -8.39 4.14 1.53
N TYR A 270 -7.13 4.00 1.14
CA TYR A 270 -6.81 3.57 -0.21
C TYR A 270 -7.27 2.13 -0.49
N TYR A 271 -6.97 1.18 0.42
CA TYR A 271 -7.35 -0.22 0.24
C TYR A 271 -8.85 -0.48 0.42
N PHE A 272 -9.58 0.42 1.09
CA PHE A 272 -11.04 0.46 1.02
C PHE A 272 -11.50 0.61 -0.43
N THR A 273 -10.87 1.48 -1.23
CA THR A 273 -11.26 1.66 -2.64
C THR A 273 -10.94 0.42 -3.48
N GLU A 274 -9.80 -0.24 -3.23
CA GLU A 274 -9.47 -1.52 -3.87
C GLU A 274 -10.50 -2.60 -3.57
N SER A 275 -11.04 -2.64 -2.34
CA SER A 275 -12.12 -3.56 -1.96
C SER A 275 -13.45 -3.18 -2.62
N ALA A 276 -13.79 -1.89 -2.64
CA ALA A 276 -15.05 -1.39 -3.20
C ALA A 276 -15.14 -1.62 -4.71
N ARG A 277 -14.03 -1.50 -5.45
CA ARG A 277 -13.96 -1.77 -6.90
C ARG A 277 -14.35 -3.20 -7.29
N LEU A 278 -14.26 -4.15 -6.34
CA LEU A 278 -14.56 -5.57 -6.57
C LEU A 278 -16.04 -5.91 -6.33
N LEU A 279 -16.84 -4.96 -5.83
CA LEU A 279 -18.28 -5.08 -5.72
C LEU A 279 -18.98 -4.69 -7.05
N PRO A 280 -20.26 -5.06 -7.22
CA PRO A 280 -21.09 -4.55 -8.30
C PRO A 280 -21.11 -3.01 -8.36
N GLU A 281 -21.07 -2.46 -9.57
CA GLU A 281 -20.90 -1.02 -9.84
C GLU A 281 -21.97 -0.15 -9.16
N GLU A 282 -23.21 -0.65 -9.05
CA GLU A 282 -24.31 0.04 -8.40
C GLU A 282 -24.07 0.33 -6.90
N LYS A 283 -23.13 -0.37 -6.26
CA LYS A 283 -22.73 -0.11 -4.87
C LYS A 283 -21.73 1.03 -4.73
N HIS A 284 -21.00 1.37 -5.80
CA HIS A 284 -19.80 2.22 -5.71
C HIS A 284 -20.14 3.64 -5.28
N ALA A 285 -21.18 4.25 -5.86
CA ALA A 285 -21.54 5.65 -5.58
C ALA A 285 -21.96 5.90 -4.12
N GLY A 286 -22.60 4.92 -3.48
CA GLY A 286 -22.98 4.99 -2.07
C GLY A 286 -21.76 5.00 -1.14
N TYR A 287 -20.78 4.15 -1.43
CA TYR A 287 -19.52 4.11 -0.68
C TYR A 287 -18.62 5.31 -0.99
N ALA A 288 -18.55 5.74 -2.24
CA ALA A 288 -17.78 6.90 -2.68
C ALA A 288 -18.20 8.18 -1.95
N ARG A 289 -19.50 8.45 -1.80
CA ARG A 289 -19.99 9.62 -1.04
C ARG A 289 -19.53 9.62 0.41
N GLN A 290 -19.67 8.49 1.09
CA GLN A 290 -19.29 8.36 2.50
C GLN A 290 -17.77 8.48 2.69
N LEU A 291 -16.99 7.82 1.82
CA LEU A 291 -15.53 7.89 1.89
C LEU A 291 -15.00 9.29 1.55
N ALA A 292 -15.57 9.96 0.54
CA ALA A 292 -15.16 11.32 0.19
C ALA A 292 -15.39 12.31 1.34
N ALA A 293 -16.51 12.19 2.06
CA ALA A 293 -16.77 13.00 3.25
C ALA A 293 -15.70 12.80 4.33
N ILE A 294 -15.34 11.54 4.61
CA ILE A 294 -14.27 11.19 5.57
C ILE A 294 -12.93 11.81 5.16
N ILE A 295 -12.56 11.72 3.88
CA ILE A 295 -11.25 12.23 3.41
C ILE A 295 -11.22 13.77 3.44
N LEU A 296 -12.25 14.44 2.93
CA LEU A 296 -12.27 15.90 2.77
C LEU A 296 -12.26 16.63 4.12
N GLU A 297 -12.87 16.07 5.15
CA GLU A 297 -12.84 16.65 6.52
C GLU A 297 -11.42 16.72 7.09
N LYS A 298 -10.46 16.01 6.48
CA LYS A 298 -9.12 15.81 7.02
C LYS A 298 -8.01 16.46 6.20
N GLN A 299 -8.38 17.26 5.21
CA GLN A 299 -7.41 18.02 4.44
C GLN A 299 -6.76 19.08 5.34
N GLU A 300 -5.43 19.16 5.31
CA GLU A 300 -4.69 20.19 6.02
C GLU A 300 -4.83 21.55 5.32
N SER A 301 -4.52 22.64 6.01
CA SER A 301 -4.60 24.00 5.44
C SER A 301 -3.66 24.23 4.25
N ASP A 302 -2.60 23.44 4.12
CA ASP A 302 -1.68 23.47 2.98
C ASP A 302 -2.13 22.56 1.82
N GLY A 303 -3.32 21.96 1.93
CA GLY A 303 -3.91 21.07 0.94
C GLY A 303 -3.42 19.62 1.02
N SER A 304 -2.48 19.29 1.91
CA SER A 304 -1.97 17.94 2.07
C SER A 304 -2.89 17.05 2.93
N TRP A 305 -2.61 15.74 2.92
CA TRP A 305 -3.14 14.77 3.87
C TRP A 305 -1.97 13.99 4.47
N TRP A 306 -1.92 13.83 5.80
CA TRP A 306 -0.91 12.99 6.47
C TRP A 306 -1.39 12.43 7.82
N ASP A 307 -0.88 11.25 8.18
CA ASP A 307 -1.37 10.45 9.32
C ASP A 307 -0.27 9.99 10.28
N TYR A 308 1.01 10.01 9.90
CA TYR A 308 2.10 9.63 10.80
C TYR A 308 3.39 10.40 10.49
N PRO A 309 4.08 10.96 11.51
CA PRO A 309 5.32 11.71 11.29
C PRO A 309 6.48 10.75 10.99
N LEU A 310 6.58 10.35 9.72
CA LEU A 310 7.63 9.52 9.13
C LEU A 310 8.61 10.43 8.37
N TYR A 311 9.57 11.02 9.08
CA TYR A 311 10.52 11.99 8.51
C TYR A 311 9.79 13.04 7.65
N ASP A 312 10.38 13.50 6.56
CA ASP A 312 9.73 14.38 5.57
C ASP A 312 8.95 13.60 4.48
N TYR A 313 8.63 12.33 4.73
CA TYR A 313 7.84 11.50 3.79
C TYR A 313 6.33 11.58 4.04
N HIS A 314 5.91 12.08 5.21
CA HIS A 314 4.54 12.03 5.71
C HIS A 314 3.49 12.69 4.81
N GLN A 315 3.71 13.94 4.40
CA GLN A 315 2.74 14.65 3.55
C GLN A 315 2.61 14.01 2.17
N PRO A 316 3.71 13.70 1.45
CA PRO A 316 3.57 13.18 0.10
C PRO A 316 2.93 11.80 0.03
N TYR A 317 3.25 10.86 0.93
CA TYR A 317 2.61 9.53 0.86
C TYR A 317 1.12 9.60 1.25
N GLY A 318 0.78 10.38 2.28
CA GLY A 318 -0.61 10.50 2.75
C GLY A 318 -1.48 11.17 1.70
N THR A 319 -0.95 12.23 1.07
CA THR A 319 -1.59 12.92 -0.05
C THR A 319 -1.74 12.00 -1.26
N GLY A 320 -0.73 11.18 -1.58
CA GLY A 320 -0.81 10.19 -2.65
C GLY A 320 -1.98 9.23 -2.48
N TYR A 321 -2.14 8.62 -1.30
CA TYR A 321 -3.30 7.77 -0.99
C TYR A 321 -4.62 8.52 -1.09
N ALA A 322 -4.70 9.72 -0.51
CA ALA A 322 -5.93 10.52 -0.50
C ALA A 322 -6.37 10.89 -1.93
N LEU A 323 -5.43 11.30 -2.79
CA LEU A 323 -5.72 11.64 -4.19
C LEU A 323 -6.20 10.42 -4.99
N MET A 324 -5.56 9.26 -4.86
CA MET A 324 -6.02 8.03 -5.53
C MET A 324 -7.45 7.65 -5.07
N ALA A 325 -7.73 7.75 -3.77
CA ALA A 325 -9.04 7.44 -3.22
C ALA A 325 -10.12 8.45 -3.66
N LEU A 326 -9.81 9.75 -3.65
CA LEU A 326 -10.72 10.80 -4.12
C LEU A 326 -10.97 10.73 -5.62
N ALA A 327 -9.97 10.34 -6.43
CA ALA A 327 -10.14 10.09 -7.85
C ALA A 327 -11.16 8.98 -8.09
N TRP A 328 -11.04 7.85 -7.38
CA TRP A 328 -12.06 6.80 -7.41
C TRP A 328 -13.44 7.32 -6.99
N CYS A 329 -13.53 8.07 -5.89
CA CYS A 329 -14.81 8.61 -5.42
C CYS A 329 -15.47 9.50 -6.48
N ARG A 330 -14.70 10.41 -7.08
CA ARG A 330 -15.16 11.29 -8.16
C ARG A 330 -15.73 10.48 -9.32
N ASP A 331 -15.04 9.44 -9.75
CA ASP A 331 -15.42 8.69 -10.94
C ASP A 331 -16.62 7.76 -10.66
N ALA A 332 -16.65 7.11 -9.48
CA ALA A 332 -17.78 6.30 -9.02
C ALA A 332 -19.08 7.09 -8.85
N MET A 333 -19.01 8.38 -8.52
CA MET A 333 -20.19 9.25 -8.41
C MET A 333 -20.61 9.89 -9.75
N LYS A 334 -19.77 9.86 -10.78
CA LYS A 334 -20.15 10.32 -12.13
C LYS A 334 -20.99 9.29 -12.87
N GLY A 335 -20.78 8.00 -12.57
CA GLY A 335 -21.51 6.88 -13.18
C GLY A 335 -22.88 6.60 -12.56
N SER A 336 -23.29 7.35 -11.52
CA SER A 336 -24.53 7.12 -10.76
C SER A 336 -25.70 7.99 -11.15
#